data_AF-A0ABD1BL56-F1
#
_entry.id   AF-A0ABD1BL56-F1
#
_cell.length_a   1.000
_cell.length_b   1.000
_cell.length_c   1.000
_cell.angle_alpha   90.00
_cell.angle_beta   90.00
_cell.angle_gamma   90.00
#
_symmetry.space_group_name_H-M   'P 1'
#
loop_
_entity.id
_entity.type
_entity.pdbx_description
1 polymer ?
#
loop_
_entity_poly.entity_id
_entity_poly.type
_entity_poly.pdbx_seq_one_letter_code
_entity_poly.pdbx_strand_id
1 'polypeptide(L)'
;MKNPRLQEIISSMKQFIALAIPSAMMICLEWWSFELLLLMSGLLRNSKLETSVISICLTTLGLHYVLVNAIGAAASTYVSNEIGAGNPQAARAAANSTIFLGVVDATIASIALYDYRRIWGYIYSSGIKVAQYATQITPILCLSISVNSFIAVISGIVRGMGWQHIGGYTSLEAYYLVEIPLGSILCFVMKLRGKGLWIGILTASILQLFVLGLVTFFTNWEKEAMRDRDRVFEMTPQVKGNSKIENIPQKDAQNLLKDISETV
;
A
#
# COMPACT_ATOMS: atom_id res chain seq x y z
N MET A 1 14.70 -38.67 6.61
CA MET A 1 14.86 -37.57 7.59
C MET A 1 14.43 -36.26 6.95
N LYS A 2 13.26 -35.71 7.31
CA LYS A 2 12.89 -34.34 6.93
C LYS A 2 13.68 -33.39 7.84
N ASN A 3 14.50 -32.51 7.25
CA ASN A 3 15.25 -31.52 8.01
C ASN A 3 14.27 -30.47 8.57
N PRO A 4 14.09 -30.34 9.89
CA PRO A 4 13.10 -29.44 10.49
C PRO A 4 13.34 -27.97 10.09
N ARG A 5 14.61 -27.55 9.93
CA ARG A 5 14.95 -26.20 9.43
C ARG A 5 14.47 -25.98 7.99
N LEU A 6 14.54 -27.00 7.14
CA LEU A 6 14.06 -26.91 5.76
C LEU A 6 12.54 -26.78 5.72
N GLN A 7 11.83 -27.45 6.64
CA GLN A 7 10.36 -27.34 6.73
C GLN A 7 9.93 -25.96 7.23
N GLU A 8 10.64 -25.39 8.21
CA GLU A 8 10.44 -23.99 8.65
C GLU A 8 10.66 -23.02 7.50
N ILE A 9 11.78 -23.11 6.77
CA ILE A 9 12.07 -22.24 5.61
C ILE A 9 10.97 -22.34 4.55
N ILE A 10 10.52 -23.56 4.21
CA ILE A 10 9.46 -23.76 3.21
C ILE A 10 8.12 -23.17 3.70
N SER A 11 7.80 -23.32 4.99
CA SER A 11 6.59 -22.74 5.59
C SER A 11 6.62 -21.21 5.52
N SER A 12 7.73 -20.60 5.95
CA SER A 12 7.92 -19.15 5.92
C SER A 12 7.91 -18.59 4.50
N MET A 13 8.52 -19.28 3.52
CA MET A 13 8.47 -18.88 2.11
C MET A 13 7.05 -18.91 1.55
N LYS A 14 6.25 -19.92 1.89
CA LYS A 14 4.84 -19.98 1.44
C LYS A 14 4.03 -18.80 1.96
N GLN A 15 4.22 -18.42 3.22
CA GLN A 15 3.55 -17.27 3.80
C GLN A 15 4.02 -15.96 3.19
N PHE A 16 5.34 -15.79 3.01
CA PHE A 16 5.89 -14.64 2.31
C PHE A 16 5.26 -14.47 0.94
N ILE A 17 5.19 -15.55 0.13
CA ILE A 17 4.59 -15.52 -1.20
C ILE A 17 3.09 -15.17 -1.14
N ALA A 18 2.35 -15.72 -0.17
CA ALA A 18 0.92 -15.45 0.00
C ALA A 18 0.61 -13.99 0.34
N LEU A 19 1.54 -13.28 0.97
CA LEU A 19 1.45 -11.85 1.27
C LEU A 19 2.05 -10.99 0.15
N ALA A 20 3.18 -11.42 -0.42
CA ALA A 20 3.90 -10.69 -1.46
C ALA A 20 3.13 -10.60 -2.77
N ILE A 21 2.45 -11.68 -3.21
CA ILE A 21 1.70 -11.67 -4.47
C ILE A 21 0.60 -10.60 -4.44
N PRO A 22 -0.30 -10.54 -3.44
CA PRO A 22 -1.32 -9.50 -3.45
C PRO A 22 -0.74 -8.09 -3.25
N SER A 23 0.34 -7.93 -2.49
CA SER A 23 1.05 -6.64 -2.40
C SER A 23 1.64 -6.19 -3.75
N ALA A 24 2.24 -7.11 -4.49
CA ALA A 24 2.75 -6.84 -5.83
C ALA A 24 1.60 -6.49 -6.78
N MET A 25 0.47 -7.22 -6.70
CA MET A 25 -0.73 -6.92 -7.49
C MET A 25 -1.26 -5.51 -7.21
N MET A 26 -1.36 -5.08 -5.95
CA MET A 26 -1.82 -3.73 -5.59
C MET A 26 -1.04 -2.63 -6.33
N ILE A 27 0.28 -2.79 -6.41
CA ILE A 27 1.15 -1.78 -7.03
C ILE A 27 1.18 -1.98 -8.54
N CYS A 28 1.57 -3.17 -9.02
CA CYS A 28 1.80 -3.40 -10.45
C CYS A 28 0.55 -3.17 -11.31
N LEU A 29 -0.64 -3.58 -10.84
CA LEU A 29 -1.87 -3.43 -11.61
C LEU A 29 -2.24 -1.95 -11.80
N GLU A 30 -2.04 -1.13 -10.78
CA GLU A 30 -2.24 0.32 -10.85
C GLU A 30 -1.27 0.98 -11.84
N TRP A 31 0.02 0.70 -11.72
CA TRP A 31 1.02 1.27 -12.63
C TRP A 31 0.82 0.82 -14.08
N TRP A 32 0.49 -0.45 -14.30
CA TRP A 32 0.24 -0.96 -15.65
C TRP A 32 -1.03 -0.38 -16.25
N SER A 33 -2.07 -0.08 -15.47
CA SER A 33 -3.27 0.56 -16.00
C SER A 33 -3.00 1.98 -16.48
N PHE A 34 -2.17 2.74 -15.75
CA PHE A 34 -1.74 4.09 -16.18
C PHE A 34 -0.98 4.06 -17.52
N GLU A 35 -0.10 3.08 -17.72
CA GLU A 35 0.61 2.89 -18.99
C GLU A 35 -0.34 2.52 -20.12
N LEU A 36 -1.33 1.64 -19.85
CA LEU A 36 -2.36 1.31 -20.85
C LEU A 36 -3.15 2.56 -21.25
N LEU A 37 -3.58 3.40 -20.32
CA LEU A 37 -4.28 4.64 -20.65
C LEU A 37 -3.40 5.65 -21.39
N LEU A 38 -2.12 5.74 -21.06
CA LEU A 38 -1.15 6.56 -21.80
C LEU A 38 -1.00 6.07 -23.24
N LEU A 39 -0.99 4.75 -23.48
CA LEU A 39 -1.01 4.18 -24.82
C LEU A 39 -2.31 4.51 -25.55
N MET A 40 -3.45 4.42 -24.86
CA MET A 40 -4.76 4.79 -25.42
C MET A 40 -4.82 6.27 -25.80
N SER A 41 -4.18 7.16 -25.03
CA SER A 41 -4.11 8.58 -25.39
C SER A 41 -3.36 8.81 -26.71
N GLY A 42 -2.39 7.94 -27.02
CA GLY A 42 -1.64 7.92 -28.28
C GLY A 42 -2.48 7.59 -29.51
N LEU A 43 -3.65 6.96 -29.34
CA LEU A 43 -4.56 6.59 -30.44
C LEU A 43 -5.51 7.73 -30.84
N LEU A 44 -5.51 8.87 -30.12
CA LEU A 44 -6.36 10.00 -30.46
C LEU A 44 -5.86 10.79 -31.67
N ARG A 45 -6.80 11.45 -32.37
CA ARG A 45 -6.51 12.27 -33.55
C ARG A 45 -5.53 13.43 -33.29
N ASN A 46 -5.42 13.90 -32.05
CA ASN A 46 -4.42 14.87 -31.61
C ASN A 46 -3.45 14.26 -30.58
N SER A 47 -2.98 13.05 -30.87
CA SER A 47 -2.16 12.21 -29.98
C SER A 47 -0.99 12.95 -29.36
N LYS A 48 -0.26 13.75 -30.13
CA LYS A 48 0.89 14.51 -29.62
C LYS A 48 0.51 15.44 -28.47
N LEU A 49 -0.64 16.13 -28.54
CA LEU A 49 -1.08 17.03 -27.47
C LEU A 49 -1.64 16.25 -26.28
N GLU A 50 -2.56 15.30 -26.52
CA GLU A 50 -3.24 14.53 -25.47
C GLU A 50 -2.24 13.69 -24.66
N THR A 51 -1.36 12.95 -25.34
CA THR A 51 -0.32 12.14 -24.69
C THR A 51 0.68 12.99 -23.93
N SER A 52 1.08 14.16 -24.45
CA SER A 52 1.99 15.05 -23.71
C SER A 52 1.36 15.53 -22.41
N VAL A 53 0.09 15.95 -22.44
CA VAL A 53 -0.61 16.46 -21.24
C VAL A 53 -0.82 15.34 -20.22
N ILE A 54 -1.30 14.17 -20.65
CA ILE A 54 -1.50 13.01 -19.76
C ILE A 54 -0.17 12.56 -19.16
N SER A 55 0.90 12.46 -19.96
CA SER A 55 2.23 12.07 -19.48
C SER A 55 2.76 13.02 -18.40
N ILE A 56 2.62 14.34 -18.61
CA ILE A 56 3.05 15.34 -17.62
C ILE A 56 2.22 15.25 -16.34
N CYS A 57 0.91 14.99 -16.45
CA CYS A 57 0.04 14.79 -15.28
C CYS A 57 0.39 13.52 -14.51
N LEU A 58 0.60 12.39 -15.20
CA LEU A 58 1.02 11.12 -14.60
C LEU A 58 2.40 11.24 -13.95
N THR A 59 3.34 11.95 -14.59
CA THR A 59 4.67 12.20 -14.03
C THR A 59 4.57 13.01 -12.73
N THR A 60 3.74 14.06 -12.72
CA THR A 60 3.52 14.88 -11.51
C THR A 60 2.84 14.07 -10.41
N LEU A 61 1.84 13.25 -10.75
CA LEU A 61 1.18 12.35 -9.81
C LEU A 61 2.16 11.30 -9.24
N GLY A 62 3.04 10.74 -10.08
CA GLY A 62 4.05 9.78 -9.67
C GLY A 62 5.10 10.38 -8.74
N LEU A 63 5.57 11.60 -9.01
CA LEU A 63 6.49 12.32 -8.12
C LEU A 63 5.87 12.55 -6.74
N HIS A 64 4.62 12.98 -6.70
CA HIS A 64 3.86 13.11 -5.45
C HIS A 64 3.69 11.77 -4.74
N TYR A 65 3.34 10.72 -5.49
CA TYR A 65 3.08 9.40 -4.93
C TYR A 65 4.30 8.80 -4.19
N VAL A 66 5.52 9.08 -4.63
CA VAL A 66 6.73 8.61 -3.92
C VAL A 66 6.77 9.13 -2.49
N LEU A 67 6.39 10.40 -2.27
CA LEU A 67 6.37 11.02 -0.94
C LEU A 67 5.32 10.35 -0.04
N VAL A 68 4.08 10.24 -0.51
CA VAL A 68 2.99 9.66 0.30
C VAL A 68 3.11 8.15 0.47
N ASN A 69 3.67 7.43 -0.49
CA ASN A 69 3.94 6.01 -0.34
C ASN A 69 5.01 5.75 0.73
N ALA A 70 5.97 6.67 0.94
CA ALA A 70 6.90 6.57 2.06
C ALA A 70 6.18 6.69 3.42
N ILE A 71 5.20 7.60 3.53
CA ILE A 71 4.33 7.71 4.71
C ILE A 71 3.54 6.41 4.91
N GLY A 72 2.95 5.86 3.85
CA GLY A 72 2.25 4.58 3.88
C GLY A 72 3.15 3.40 4.28
N ALA A 73 4.40 3.38 3.83
CA ALA A 73 5.37 2.36 4.22
C ALA A 73 5.74 2.46 5.71
N ALA A 74 5.95 3.67 6.23
CA ALA A 74 6.16 3.89 7.66
C ALA A 74 4.96 3.40 8.46
N ALA A 75 3.75 3.75 8.04
CA ALA A 75 2.51 3.30 8.67
C ALA A 75 2.39 1.78 8.69
N SER A 76 2.70 1.11 7.58
CA SER A 76 2.72 -0.36 7.50
C SER A 76 3.63 -0.95 8.58
N THR A 77 4.85 -0.43 8.73
CA THR A 77 5.81 -0.88 9.74
C THR A 77 5.28 -0.66 11.16
N TYR A 78 4.86 0.56 11.50
CA TYR A 78 4.36 0.87 12.84
C TYR A 78 3.12 0.06 13.21
N VAL A 79 2.13 -0.01 12.30
CA VAL A 79 0.92 -0.80 12.52
C VAL A 79 1.25 -2.28 12.70
N SER A 80 2.12 -2.84 11.86
CA SER A 80 2.53 -4.25 11.98
C SER A 80 3.26 -4.54 13.30
N ASN A 81 4.15 -3.64 13.73
CA ASN A 81 4.90 -3.81 14.97
C ASN A 81 4.00 -3.76 16.21
N GLU A 82 3.06 -2.81 16.26
CA GLU A 82 2.14 -2.68 17.41
C GLU A 82 1.11 -3.82 17.45
N ILE A 83 0.62 -4.28 16.29
CA ILE A 83 -0.24 -5.48 16.22
C ILE A 83 0.52 -6.71 16.70
N GLY A 84 1.75 -6.93 16.23
CA GLY A 84 2.59 -8.05 16.64
C GLY A 84 3.02 -8.00 18.11
N ALA A 85 3.12 -6.80 18.69
CA ALA A 85 3.35 -6.59 20.12
C ALA A 85 2.09 -6.82 20.98
N GLY A 86 0.93 -7.07 20.37
CA GLY A 86 -0.34 -7.23 21.07
C GLY A 86 -0.90 -5.91 21.63
N ASN A 87 -0.53 -4.78 21.04
CA ASN A 87 -0.93 -3.44 21.47
C ASN A 87 -1.93 -2.79 20.47
N PRO A 88 -3.21 -3.18 20.48
CA PRO A 88 -4.20 -2.71 19.51
C PRO A 88 -4.47 -1.20 19.60
N GLN A 89 -4.31 -0.60 20.78
CA GLN A 89 -4.51 0.83 20.98
C GLN A 89 -3.43 1.65 20.29
N ALA A 90 -2.16 1.25 20.42
CA ALA A 90 -1.06 1.90 19.72
C ALA A 90 -1.12 1.68 18.20
N ALA A 91 -1.51 0.48 17.75
CA ALA A 91 -1.73 0.22 16.33
C ALA A 91 -2.79 1.17 15.73
N ARG A 92 -3.91 1.37 16.43
CA ARG A 92 -4.95 2.33 16.04
C ARG A 92 -4.44 3.77 16.07
N ALA A 93 -3.64 4.14 17.05
CA ALA A 93 -3.05 5.48 17.14
C ALA A 93 -2.07 5.75 15.97
N ALA A 94 -1.26 4.77 15.59
CA ALA A 94 -0.37 4.84 14.43
C ALA A 94 -1.16 5.01 13.12
N ALA A 95 -2.24 4.25 12.95
CA ALA A 95 -3.13 4.37 11.79
C ALA A 95 -3.78 5.77 11.72
N ASN A 96 -4.35 6.26 12.83
CA ASN A 96 -4.97 7.59 12.89
C ASN A 96 -3.96 8.72 12.62
N SER A 97 -2.75 8.61 13.18
CA SER A 97 -1.68 9.60 12.95
C SER A 97 -1.25 9.63 11.48
N THR A 98 -1.21 8.47 10.83
CA THR A 98 -0.89 8.40 9.40
C THR A 98 -2.02 8.99 8.55
N ILE A 99 -3.29 8.72 8.87
CA ILE A 99 -4.44 9.34 8.20
C ILE A 99 -4.37 10.87 8.31
N PHE A 100 -4.01 11.39 9.48
CA PHE A 100 -3.80 12.82 9.68
C PHE A 100 -2.68 13.37 8.79
N LEU A 101 -1.53 12.69 8.70
CA LEU A 101 -0.46 13.06 7.77
C LEU A 101 -0.94 13.06 6.31
N GLY A 102 -1.78 12.08 5.92
CA GLY A 102 -2.39 12.03 4.60
C GLY A 102 -3.29 13.24 4.30
N VAL A 103 -4.08 13.71 5.28
CA VAL A 103 -4.90 14.93 5.14
C VAL A 103 -4.01 16.17 4.95
N VAL A 104 -2.96 16.29 5.77
CA VAL A 104 -2.02 17.42 5.71
C VAL A 104 -1.33 17.45 4.35
N ASP A 105 -0.80 16.31 3.90
CA ASP A 105 -0.17 16.17 2.58
C ASP A 105 -1.15 16.51 1.44
N ALA A 106 -2.33 15.89 1.42
CA ALA A 106 -3.34 16.12 0.38
C ALA A 106 -3.70 17.61 0.25
N THR A 107 -3.82 18.30 1.40
CA THR A 107 -4.13 19.73 1.47
C THR A 107 -2.98 20.56 0.92
N ILE A 108 -1.76 20.34 1.41
CA ILE A 108 -0.58 21.12 1.00
C ILE A 108 -0.29 20.92 -0.48
N ALA A 109 -0.24 19.67 -0.95
CA ALA A 109 0.06 19.35 -2.34
C ALA A 109 -0.99 19.91 -3.31
N SER A 110 -2.27 19.81 -2.96
CA SER A 110 -3.36 20.31 -3.80
C SER A 110 -3.39 21.84 -3.87
N ILE A 111 -3.18 22.53 -2.74
CA ILE A 111 -3.11 24.00 -2.70
C ILE A 111 -1.91 24.48 -3.51
N ALA A 112 -0.72 23.92 -3.27
CA ALA A 112 0.48 24.29 -3.99
C ALA A 112 0.30 24.12 -5.50
N LEU A 113 -0.16 22.96 -5.96
CA LEU A 113 -0.38 22.72 -7.38
C LEU A 113 -1.42 23.68 -7.98
N TYR A 114 -2.49 23.98 -7.25
CA TYR A 114 -3.54 24.88 -7.70
C TYR A 114 -3.06 26.34 -7.81
N ASP A 115 -2.25 26.81 -6.87
CA ASP A 115 -1.69 28.16 -6.87
C ASP A 115 -0.73 28.34 -8.06
N TYR A 116 0.11 27.33 -8.31
CA TYR A 116 1.05 27.32 -9.44
C TYR A 116 0.43 26.81 -10.75
N ARG A 117 -0.90 26.63 -10.85
CA ARG A 117 -1.60 26.02 -12.01
C ARG A 117 -1.26 26.62 -13.37
N ARG A 118 -0.91 27.91 -13.41
CA ARG A 118 -0.58 28.63 -14.66
C ARG A 118 0.88 28.46 -15.10
N ILE A 119 1.76 28.00 -14.21
CA ILE A 119 3.21 27.99 -14.39
C ILE A 119 3.75 26.56 -14.47
N TRP A 120 3.23 25.62 -13.67
CA TRP A 120 3.82 24.27 -13.55
C TRP A 120 3.94 23.51 -14.88
N GLY A 121 2.99 23.68 -15.80
CA GLY A 121 3.05 23.04 -17.13
C GLY A 121 4.27 23.45 -17.96
N TYR A 122 4.81 24.65 -17.72
CA TYR A 122 6.02 25.13 -18.38
C TYR A 122 7.31 24.50 -17.86
N ILE A 123 7.28 23.85 -16.68
CA ILE A 123 8.42 23.08 -16.15
C ILE A 123 8.71 21.89 -17.08
N TYR A 124 7.67 21.31 -17.69
CA TYR A 124 7.77 20.12 -18.53
C TYR A 124 7.78 20.42 -20.03
N SER A 125 7.13 21.50 -20.47
CA SER A 125 7.00 21.80 -21.90
C SER A 125 7.02 23.28 -22.20
N SER A 126 7.81 23.67 -23.21
CA SER A 126 7.77 25.03 -23.79
C SER A 126 6.54 25.26 -24.69
N GLY A 127 5.75 24.22 -24.97
CA GLY A 127 4.57 24.31 -25.82
C GLY A 127 3.40 25.00 -25.13
N ILE A 128 3.05 26.21 -25.58
CA ILE A 128 1.93 27.01 -25.03
C ILE A 128 0.62 26.21 -24.96
N LYS A 129 0.30 25.41 -26.00
CA LYS A 129 -0.92 24.58 -26.04
C LYS A 129 -0.92 23.49 -24.96
N VAL A 130 0.24 22.90 -24.67
CA VAL A 130 0.39 21.87 -23.62
C VAL A 130 0.24 22.52 -22.24
N ALA A 131 0.92 23.64 -22.00
CA ALA A 131 0.84 24.38 -20.73
C ALA A 131 -0.58 24.89 -20.44
N GLN A 132 -1.26 25.45 -21.44
CA GLN A 132 -2.66 25.90 -21.30
C GLN A 132 -3.61 24.74 -20.97
N TYR A 133 -3.43 23.58 -21.61
CA TYR A 133 -4.25 22.41 -21.30
C TYR A 133 -3.89 21.85 -19.90
N ALA A 134 -2.61 21.80 -19.53
CA ALA A 134 -2.17 21.45 -18.19
C ALA A 134 -2.85 22.33 -17.13
N THR A 135 -2.92 23.65 -17.34
CA THR A 135 -3.66 24.57 -16.46
C THR A 135 -5.15 24.24 -16.35
N GLN A 136 -5.79 23.83 -17.45
CA GLN A 136 -7.21 23.48 -17.45
C GLN A 136 -7.50 22.16 -16.73
N ILE A 137 -6.59 21.19 -16.78
CA ILE A 137 -6.75 19.89 -16.12
C ILE A 137 -6.28 19.91 -14.65
N THR A 138 -5.53 20.95 -14.23
CA THR A 138 -5.03 21.10 -12.86
C THR A 138 -6.07 20.86 -11.76
N PRO A 139 -7.31 21.38 -11.82
CA PRO A 139 -8.28 21.12 -10.76
C PRO A 139 -8.61 19.63 -10.59
N ILE A 140 -8.68 18.88 -11.69
CA ILE A 140 -8.90 17.43 -11.68
C ILE A 140 -7.65 16.71 -11.13
N LEU A 141 -6.46 17.19 -11.50
CA LEU A 141 -5.19 16.66 -10.99
C LEU A 141 -5.03 16.89 -9.47
N CYS A 142 -5.42 18.04 -8.94
CA CYS A 142 -5.45 18.32 -7.49
C CYS A 142 -6.34 17.31 -6.76
N LEU A 143 -7.54 17.03 -7.30
CA LEU A 143 -8.42 16.02 -6.73
C LEU A 143 -7.80 14.61 -6.79
N SER A 144 -7.12 14.29 -7.89
CA SER A 144 -6.41 13.00 -8.06
C SER A 144 -5.29 12.84 -7.04
N ILE A 145 -4.49 13.89 -6.83
CA ILE A 145 -3.43 13.94 -5.80
C ILE A 145 -4.02 13.71 -4.42
N SER A 146 -5.11 14.42 -4.08
CA SER A 146 -5.79 14.26 -2.79
C SER A 146 -6.24 12.81 -2.56
N VAL A 147 -6.95 12.22 -3.53
CA VAL A 147 -7.43 10.84 -3.45
C VAL A 147 -6.24 9.87 -3.31
N ASN A 148 -5.19 10.06 -4.09
CA ASN A 148 -4.01 9.21 -4.08
C ASN A 148 -3.25 9.27 -2.75
N SER A 149 -3.16 10.44 -2.10
CA SER A 149 -2.60 10.57 -0.75
C SER A 149 -3.32 9.69 0.26
N PHE A 150 -4.66 9.67 0.22
CA PHE A 150 -5.45 8.80 1.10
C PHE A 150 -5.27 7.32 0.76
N ILE A 151 -5.28 6.95 -0.53
CA ILE A 151 -5.07 5.56 -0.96
C ILE A 151 -3.72 5.04 -0.48
N ALA A 152 -2.65 5.82 -0.65
CA ALA A 152 -1.29 5.41 -0.26
C ALA A 152 -1.18 5.15 1.25
N VAL A 153 -1.73 6.04 2.06
CA VAL A 153 -1.75 5.93 3.52
C VAL A 153 -2.59 4.73 3.98
N ILE A 154 -3.81 4.59 3.47
CA ILE A 154 -4.72 3.51 3.85
C ILE A 154 -4.17 2.16 3.37
N SER A 155 -3.61 2.10 2.16
CA SER A 155 -2.94 0.89 1.65
C SER A 155 -1.75 0.50 2.52
N GLY A 156 -1.01 1.48 3.07
CA GLY A 156 0.01 1.26 4.10
C GLY A 156 -0.55 0.58 5.35
N ILE A 157 -1.65 1.09 5.89
CA ILE A 157 -2.31 0.52 7.07
C ILE A 157 -2.82 -0.90 6.79
N VAL A 158 -3.47 -1.12 5.64
CA VAL A 158 -3.97 -2.44 5.19
C VAL A 158 -2.83 -3.46 5.03
N ARG A 159 -1.67 -3.03 4.50
CA ARG A 159 -0.46 -3.87 4.44
C ARG A 159 0.07 -4.18 5.84
N GLY A 160 0.09 -3.21 6.76
CA GLY A 160 0.49 -3.39 8.15
C GLY A 160 -0.38 -4.40 8.91
N MET A 161 -1.67 -4.48 8.60
CA MET A 161 -2.60 -5.51 9.13
C MET A 161 -2.45 -6.87 8.42
N GLY A 162 -1.73 -6.94 7.30
CA GLY A 162 -1.64 -8.14 6.47
C GLY A 162 -2.89 -8.44 5.63
N TRP A 163 -3.74 -7.44 5.38
CA TRP A 163 -4.99 -7.55 4.60
C TRP A 163 -4.78 -7.21 3.11
N GLN A 164 -3.53 -7.28 2.63
CA GLN A 164 -3.16 -6.94 1.24
C GLN A 164 -3.90 -7.74 0.16
N HIS A 165 -4.48 -8.90 0.48
CA HIS A 165 -5.33 -9.65 -0.46
C HIS A 165 -6.57 -8.86 -0.86
N ILE A 166 -7.25 -8.19 0.08
CA ILE A 166 -8.41 -7.34 -0.21
C ILE A 166 -7.98 -6.19 -1.10
N GLY A 167 -6.85 -5.56 -0.79
CA GLY A 167 -6.30 -4.50 -1.63
C GLY A 167 -5.97 -4.98 -3.03
N GLY A 168 -5.29 -6.12 -3.18
CA GLY A 168 -4.92 -6.66 -4.49
C GLY A 168 -6.13 -6.95 -5.39
N TYR A 169 -7.18 -7.58 -4.85
CA TYR A 169 -8.42 -7.82 -5.60
C TYR A 169 -9.16 -6.51 -5.92
N THR A 170 -9.24 -5.59 -4.96
CA THR A 170 -9.89 -4.29 -5.18
C THR A 170 -9.17 -3.48 -6.26
N SER A 171 -7.82 -3.46 -6.26
CA SER A 171 -7.04 -2.79 -7.30
C SER A 171 -7.26 -3.40 -8.68
N LEU A 172 -7.33 -4.74 -8.78
CA LEU A 172 -7.66 -5.41 -10.04
C LEU A 172 -9.04 -4.99 -10.56
N GLU A 173 -10.06 -5.04 -9.72
CA GLU A 173 -11.43 -4.69 -10.10
C GLU A 173 -11.56 -3.21 -10.47
N ALA A 174 -11.03 -2.32 -9.64
CA ALA A 174 -11.08 -0.88 -9.87
C ALA A 174 -10.37 -0.50 -11.18
N TYR A 175 -9.14 -0.95 -11.38
CA TYR A 175 -8.35 -0.50 -12.53
C TYR A 175 -8.70 -1.22 -13.84
N TYR A 176 -8.97 -2.52 -13.81
CA TYR A 176 -9.20 -3.28 -15.05
C TYR A 176 -10.68 -3.38 -15.42
N LEU A 177 -11.59 -3.46 -14.45
CA LEU A 177 -13.03 -3.59 -14.73
C LEU A 177 -13.76 -2.24 -14.75
N VAL A 178 -13.26 -1.22 -14.05
CA VAL A 178 -13.88 0.11 -14.01
C VAL A 178 -13.09 1.13 -14.82
N GLU A 179 -11.81 1.39 -14.52
CA GLU A 179 -11.04 2.43 -15.21
C GLU A 179 -10.92 2.18 -16.72
N ILE A 180 -10.46 1.00 -17.15
CA ILE A 180 -10.22 0.76 -18.58
C ILE A 180 -11.53 0.89 -19.39
N PRO A 181 -12.65 0.22 -19.05
CA PRO A 181 -13.88 0.36 -19.81
C PRO A 181 -14.47 1.77 -19.75
N LEU A 182 -14.53 2.37 -18.56
CA LEU A 182 -15.09 3.70 -18.38
C LEU A 182 -14.25 4.76 -19.10
N GLY A 183 -12.93 4.73 -18.93
CA GLY A 183 -11.98 5.61 -19.60
C GLY A 183 -12.06 5.48 -21.12
N SER A 184 -12.16 4.25 -21.64
CA SER A 184 -12.34 3.98 -23.07
C SER A 184 -13.64 4.60 -23.62
N ILE A 185 -14.77 4.36 -22.94
CA ILE A 185 -16.08 4.87 -23.36
C ILE A 185 -16.08 6.41 -23.34
N LEU A 186 -15.63 7.01 -22.24
CA LEU A 186 -15.58 8.46 -22.09
C LEU A 186 -14.63 9.10 -23.13
N CYS A 187 -13.48 8.47 -23.38
CA CYS A 187 -12.49 8.94 -24.34
C CYS A 187 -13.02 8.90 -25.79
N PHE A 188 -13.45 7.72 -26.26
CA PHE A 188 -13.74 7.47 -27.68
C PHE A 188 -15.20 7.68 -28.05
N VAL A 189 -16.15 7.22 -27.22
CA VAL A 189 -17.59 7.29 -27.52
C VAL A 189 -18.13 8.68 -27.20
N MET A 190 -17.86 9.19 -25.98
CA MET A 190 -18.30 10.52 -25.56
C MET A 190 -17.37 11.65 -26.05
N LYS A 191 -16.27 11.31 -26.74
CA LYS A 191 -15.32 12.27 -27.32
C LYS A 191 -14.72 13.26 -26.32
N LEU A 192 -14.63 12.87 -25.03
CA LEU A 192 -14.01 13.69 -23.98
C LEU A 192 -12.47 13.66 -24.01
N ARG A 193 -11.88 12.87 -24.92
CA ARG A 193 -10.44 12.78 -25.15
C ARG A 193 -9.67 12.46 -23.86
N GLY A 194 -8.53 13.11 -23.61
CA GLY A 194 -7.73 12.86 -22.43
C GLY A 194 -8.44 13.15 -21.11
N LYS A 195 -9.46 14.04 -21.10
CA LYS A 195 -10.29 14.24 -19.90
C LYS A 195 -11.10 12.97 -19.57
N GLY A 196 -11.58 12.26 -20.59
CA GLY A 196 -12.32 11.01 -20.39
C GLY A 196 -11.45 9.91 -19.77
N LEU A 197 -10.20 9.78 -20.23
CA LEU A 197 -9.23 8.84 -19.66
C LEU A 197 -8.94 9.20 -18.18
N TRP A 198 -8.75 10.48 -17.88
CA TRP A 198 -8.46 10.94 -16.51
C TRP A 198 -9.65 10.74 -15.55
N ILE A 199 -10.89 10.90 -16.03
CA ILE A 199 -12.08 10.59 -15.23
C ILE A 199 -12.13 9.09 -14.91
N GLY A 200 -11.72 8.23 -15.84
CA GLY A 200 -11.58 6.78 -15.62
C GLY A 200 -10.66 6.49 -14.44
N ILE A 201 -9.45 7.05 -14.45
CA ILE A 201 -8.46 6.94 -13.36
C ILE A 201 -9.07 7.38 -12.04
N LEU A 202 -9.60 8.60 -12.01
CA LEU A 202 -10.14 9.18 -10.78
C LEU A 202 -11.28 8.34 -10.21
N THR A 203 -12.14 7.79 -11.06
CA THR A 203 -13.27 6.95 -10.62
C THR A 203 -12.78 5.65 -9.99
N ALA A 204 -11.80 4.99 -10.60
CA ALA A 204 -11.21 3.77 -10.04
C ALA A 204 -10.47 4.05 -8.73
N SER A 205 -9.70 5.13 -8.66
CA SER A 205 -9.02 5.53 -7.42
C SER A 205 -10.03 5.81 -6.30
N ILE A 206 -11.13 6.52 -6.57
CA ILE A 206 -12.20 6.77 -5.57
C ILE A 206 -12.82 5.45 -5.11
N LEU A 207 -13.09 4.51 -6.02
CA LEU A 207 -13.63 3.19 -5.67
C LEU A 207 -12.67 2.42 -4.77
N GLN A 208 -11.38 2.38 -5.11
CA GLN A 208 -10.36 1.72 -4.29
C GLN A 208 -10.24 2.38 -2.92
N LEU A 209 -10.21 3.71 -2.86
CA LEU A 209 -10.20 4.47 -1.61
C LEU A 209 -11.40 4.13 -0.74
N PHE A 210 -12.59 4.07 -1.33
CA PHE A 210 -13.81 3.75 -0.62
C PHE A 210 -13.74 2.36 0.00
N VAL A 211 -13.42 1.33 -0.77
CA VAL A 211 -13.34 -0.05 -0.27
C VAL A 211 -12.27 -0.21 0.81
N LEU A 212 -11.05 0.30 0.58
CA LEU A 212 -9.97 0.23 1.56
C LEU A 212 -10.25 1.06 2.82
N GLY A 213 -10.92 2.20 2.64
CA GLY A 213 -11.38 3.06 3.73
C GLY A 213 -12.41 2.35 4.60
N LEU A 214 -13.40 1.68 4.00
CA LEU A 214 -14.38 0.87 4.73
C LEU A 214 -13.70 -0.25 5.51
N VAL A 215 -12.79 -0.98 4.87
CA VAL A 215 -11.99 -2.04 5.52
C VAL A 215 -11.29 -1.49 6.75
N THR A 216 -10.56 -0.38 6.61
CA THR A 216 -9.79 0.22 7.70
C THR A 216 -10.68 0.79 8.81
N PHE A 217 -11.81 1.38 8.45
CA PHE A 217 -12.75 1.96 9.41
C PHE A 217 -13.46 0.89 10.24
N PHE A 218 -13.84 -0.23 9.63
CA PHE A 218 -14.53 -1.34 10.29
C PHE A 218 -13.57 -2.37 10.91
N THR A 219 -12.25 -2.17 10.81
CA THR A 219 -11.28 -3.05 11.48
C THR A 219 -11.49 -3.00 13.00
N ASN A 220 -11.75 -4.17 13.59
CA ASN A 220 -11.63 -4.36 15.02
C ASN A 220 -10.16 -4.64 15.37
N TRP A 221 -9.49 -3.61 15.90
CA TRP A 221 -8.08 -3.64 16.27
C TRP A 221 -7.74 -4.72 17.32
N GLU A 222 -8.64 -5.01 18.26
CA GLU A 222 -8.43 -6.08 19.26
C GLU A 222 -8.47 -7.46 18.62
N LYS A 223 -9.43 -7.69 17.72
CA LYS A 223 -9.52 -8.94 16.96
C LYS A 223 -8.29 -9.14 16.08
N GLU A 224 -7.76 -8.06 15.54
CA GLU A 224 -6.58 -8.09 14.69
C GLU A 224 -5.31 -8.48 15.48
N ALA A 225 -5.12 -7.91 16.67
CA ALA A 225 -4.03 -8.29 17.58
C ALA A 225 -4.14 -9.76 18.04
N MET A 226 -5.36 -10.26 18.30
CA MET A 226 -5.56 -11.68 18.62
C MET A 226 -5.24 -12.61 17.44
N ARG A 227 -5.63 -12.24 16.22
CA ARG A 227 -5.37 -13.03 15.03
C ARG A 227 -3.87 -13.15 14.72
N ASP A 228 -3.12 -12.07 14.91
CA ASP A 228 -1.68 -12.09 14.68
C ASP A 228 -0.97 -12.96 15.73
N ARG A 229 -1.43 -12.91 16.98
CA ARG A 229 -1.02 -13.85 18.02
C ARG A 229 -1.24 -15.30 17.58
N ASP A 230 -2.45 -15.66 17.13
CA ASP A 230 -2.77 -17.02 16.68
C ASP A 230 -1.92 -17.47 15.48
N ARG A 231 -1.66 -16.55 14.54
CA ARG A 231 -0.72 -16.78 13.42
C ARG A 231 0.66 -17.18 13.93
N VAL A 232 1.24 -16.44 14.88
CA VAL A 232 2.55 -16.78 15.47
C VAL A 232 2.51 -18.09 16.26
N PHE A 233 1.42 -18.39 16.97
CA PHE A 233 1.27 -19.63 17.73
C PHE A 233 1.11 -20.88 16.85
N GLU A 234 0.38 -20.81 15.73
CA GLU A 234 0.32 -21.91 14.75
C GLU A 234 1.69 -22.16 14.09
N MET A 235 2.55 -21.14 14.04
CA MET A 235 3.87 -21.17 13.40
C MET A 235 4.98 -21.69 14.33
N THR A 236 4.81 -21.57 15.65
CA THR A 236 5.75 -22.20 16.57
C THR A 236 5.42 -23.69 16.57
N PRO A 237 6.30 -24.59 16.10
CA PRO A 237 6.04 -26.01 16.28
C PRO A 237 5.80 -26.20 17.76
N GLN A 238 4.64 -26.75 18.14
CA GLN A 238 4.38 -27.22 19.48
C GLN A 238 5.63 -27.99 19.89
N VAL A 239 6.48 -27.38 20.71
CA VAL A 239 7.44 -28.10 21.52
C VAL A 239 6.53 -28.88 22.43
N LYS A 240 6.08 -30.07 21.95
CA LYS A 240 5.35 -31.03 22.75
C LYS A 240 6.09 -31.07 24.05
N GLY A 241 5.40 -30.70 25.13
CA GLY A 241 5.92 -30.76 26.47
C GLY A 241 6.45 -32.16 26.74
N ASN A 242 7.74 -32.34 26.48
CA ASN A 242 8.59 -33.31 27.11
C ASN A 242 9.62 -32.52 27.92
N SER A 243 9.15 -31.51 28.66
CA SER A 243 9.73 -31.27 29.97
C SER A 243 9.34 -32.46 30.86
N LYS A 244 9.95 -33.63 30.61
CA LYS A 244 10.43 -34.36 31.77
C LYS A 244 11.37 -33.36 32.42
N ILE A 245 10.92 -32.76 33.51
CA ILE A 245 11.81 -32.19 34.50
C ILE A 245 12.76 -33.34 34.80
N GLU A 246 13.91 -33.32 34.15
CA GLU A 246 15.01 -34.19 34.50
C GLU A 246 15.44 -33.66 35.86
N ASN A 247 14.78 -34.19 36.90
CA ASN A 247 15.19 -33.99 38.28
C ASN A 247 16.63 -34.49 38.30
N ILE A 248 17.58 -33.58 38.20
CA ILE A 248 18.98 -33.83 38.52
C ILE A 248 18.93 -34.51 39.89
N PRO A 249 19.33 -35.79 40.01
CA PRO A 249 19.32 -36.47 41.29
C PRO A 249 20.09 -35.60 42.27
N GLN A 250 19.52 -35.34 43.45
CA GLN A 250 20.16 -34.52 44.50
C GLN A 250 21.62 -34.94 44.81
N LYS A 251 21.98 -36.18 44.47
CA LYS A 251 23.33 -36.74 44.52
C LYS A 251 24.33 -36.04 43.59
N ASP A 252 23.92 -35.66 42.38
CA ASP A 252 24.80 -35.04 41.38
C ASP A 252 25.06 -33.56 41.70
N ALA A 253 24.06 -32.87 42.27
CA ALA A 253 24.24 -31.51 42.79
C ALA A 253 25.18 -31.48 44.02
N GLN A 254 25.12 -32.49 44.90
CA GLN A 254 26.04 -32.59 46.04
C GLN A 254 27.48 -32.92 45.64
N ASN A 255 27.67 -33.76 44.61
CA ASN A 255 29.02 -34.06 44.11
C ASN A 255 29.66 -32.84 43.44
N LEU A 256 28.91 -32.07 42.66
CA LEU A 256 29.40 -30.84 42.04
C LEU A 256 29.77 -29.75 43.08
N LEU A 257 29.03 -29.65 44.18
CA LEU A 257 29.37 -28.74 45.28
C LEU A 257 30.60 -29.20 46.06
N LYS A 258 30.85 -30.52 46.12
CA LYS A 258 32.07 -31.08 46.74
C LYS A 258 33.31 -30.81 45.89
N ASP A 259 33.22 -31.00 44.58
CA ASP A 259 34.33 -30.72 43.66
C ASP A 259 34.73 -29.25 43.65
N ILE A 260 33.76 -28.33 43.78
CA ILE A 260 34.02 -26.89 43.88
C ILE A 260 34.68 -26.53 45.22
N SER A 261 34.36 -27.25 46.31
CA SER A 261 34.95 -27.03 47.64
C SER A 261 36.38 -27.59 47.78
N GLU A 262 36.79 -28.56 46.97
CA GLU A 262 38.16 -29.09 47.00
C GLU A 262 39.12 -28.31 46.09
N THR A 263 38.61 -27.38 45.27
CA THR A 263 39.39 -26.61 44.30
C THR A 263 39.58 -25.13 44.69
N VAL A 264 39.20 -24.72 45.91
CA VAL A 264 39.42 -23.39 46.52
C VAL A 264 40.09 -23.57 47.88
#